data_AF-A0A7X9IJW6-F1
#
_entry.id   AF-A0A7X9IJW6-F1
#
_cell.length_a   1.000
_cell.length_b   1.000
_cell.length_c   1.000
_cell.angle_alpha   90.00
_cell.angle_beta   90.00
_cell.angle_gamma   90.00
#
_symmetry.space_group_name_H-M   'P 1'
#
loop_
_entity.id
_entity.type
_entity.pdbx_description
1 polymer ?
#
loop_
_entity_poly.entity_id
_entity_poly.type
_entity_poly.pdbx_seq_one_letter_code
_entity_poly.pdbx_strand_id
1 'polypeptide(L)' 'MTIKIGINGFGRIGRLVFRAAANNPNISVVGINDPFIDTE' A
#
# COMPACT_ATOMS: atom_id res chain seq x y z
N MET A 1 -1.93 4.18 18.17
CA MET A 1 -1.92 5.28 17.18
C MET A 1 -1.37 4.69 15.90
N THR A 2 -2.15 4.70 14.82
CA THR A 2 -1.82 3.97 13.59
C THR A 2 -1.13 4.90 12.60
N ILE A 3 0.02 4.50 12.07
CA ILE A 3 0.76 5.27 11.06
C ILE A 3 0.05 5.12 9.72
N LYS A 4 -0.34 6.24 9.12
CA LYS A 4 -0.97 6.28 7.80
C LYS A 4 0.11 6.41 6.73
N ILE A 5 0.10 5.52 5.74
CA ILE A 5 1.06 5.52 4.65
C ILE A 5 0.36 5.51 3.28
N GLY A 6 1.01 6.09 2.27
CA GLY A 6 0.65 5.93 0.86
C GLY A 6 1.71 5.10 0.13
N ILE A 7 1.31 4.43 -0.95
CA ILE A 7 2.22 3.67 -1.83
C ILE A 7 2.22 4.32 -3.21
N ASN A 8 3.39 4.78 -3.68
CA ASN A 8 3.58 5.30 -5.03
C ASN A 8 4.35 4.28 -5.87
N GLY A 9 3.67 3.63 -6.82
CA GLY A 9 4.12 2.46 -7.56
C GLY A 9 3.66 1.15 -6.92
N PHE A 10 2.67 0.50 -7.53
CA PHE A 10 2.04 -0.74 -7.07
C PHE A 10 2.52 -1.99 -7.84
N GLY A 11 3.80 -1.96 -8.22
CA GLY A 11 4.55 -3.09 -8.77
C GLY A 11 4.89 -4.16 -7.72
N ARG A 12 5.97 -4.93 -7.95
CA ARG A 12 6.36 -6.05 -7.10
C ARG A 12 6.56 -5.66 -5.63
N ILE A 13 7.31 -4.58 -5.36
CA ILE A 13 7.60 -4.13 -3.99
C ILE A 13 6.37 -3.47 -3.35
N GLY A 14 5.65 -2.61 -4.08
CA GLY A 14 4.43 -1.98 -3.56
C GLY A 14 3.40 -2.99 -3.07
N ARG A 15 3.18 -4.09 -3.81
CA ARG A 15 2.29 -5.18 -3.39
C ARG A 15 2.80 -5.94 -2.16
N LEU A 16 4.11 -6.18 -2.04
CA LEU A 16 4.68 -6.83 -0.86
C LEU A 16 4.60 -5.94 0.37
N VAL A 17 4.83 -4.64 0.23
CA VAL A 17 4.64 -3.63 1.29
C VAL A 17 3.18 -3.61 1.74
N PHE A 18 2.23 -3.57 0.81
CA PHE A 18 0.81 -3.62 1.14
C PHE A 18 0.43 -4.89 1.92
N ARG A 19 0.92 -6.07 1.49
CA ARG A 19 0.71 -7.34 2.20
C ARG A 19 1.31 -7.35 3.60
N ALA A 20 2.52 -6.82 3.77
CA ALA A 20 3.15 -6.71 5.09
C ALA A 20 2.39 -5.73 6.00
N ALA A 21 1.94 -4.60 5.45
CA ALA A 21 1.15 -3.61 6.16
C ALA A 21 -0.21 -4.14 6.60
N ALA A 22 -0.88 -4.97 5.77
CA ALA A 22 -2.17 -5.58 6.11
C ALA A 22 -2.12 -6.47 7.36
N ASN A 23 -0.95 -7.03 7.68
CA ASN A 23 -0.71 -7.85 8.87
C ASN A 23 -0.12 -7.05 10.05
N ASN A 24 0.04 -5.74 9.92
CA ASN A 24 0.62 -4.89 10.96
C ASN A 24 -0.43 -3.91 11.51
N PRO A 25 -0.93 -4.10 12.74
CA PRO A 25 -1.98 -3.24 13.32
C PRO A 25 -1.54 -1.80 13.56
N ASN A 26 -0.23 -1.51 13.48
CA ASN A 26 0.30 -0.15 13.62
C ASN A 26 0.36 0.62 12.29
N ILE A 27 0.02 0.00 11.16
CA ILE A 27 0.08 0.62 9.82
C ILE A 27 -1.30 0.58 9.16
N SER A 28 -1.65 1.68 8.50
CA SER A 28 -2.84 1.79 7.66
C SER A 28 -2.44 2.36 6.30
N VAL A 29 -2.63 1.59 5.22
CA VAL A 29 -2.45 2.10 3.86
C VAL A 29 -3.70 2.87 3.47
N VAL A 30 -3.54 4.17 3.20
CA VAL A 30 -4.66 5.10 2.94
C VAL A 30 -4.77 5.53 1.48
N GLY A 31 -3.80 5.15 0.64
CA GLY A 31 -3.82 5.47 -0.78
C GLY A 31 -2.72 4.72 -1.54
N ILE A 32 -3.03 4.41 -2.80
CA ILE A 32 -2.11 3.79 -3.76
C ILE A 32 -2.19 4.62 -5.04
N ASN A 33 -1.04 4.97 -5.60
CA ASN A 33 -0.92 5.62 -6.91
C ASN A 33 -0.09 4.75 -7.84
N ASP A 34 -0.67 4.32 -8.95
CA ASP A 34 0.05 3.68 -10.06
C ASP A 34 -0.66 4.01 -11.38
N PRO A 35 -0.01 4.72 -12.34
CA PRO A 35 -0.66 5.15 -13.57
C PRO A 35 -0.81 4.02 -14.60
N PHE A 36 -0.26 2.83 -14.36
CA PHE A 36 -0.25 1.71 -15.30
C PHE A 36 -1.10 0.52 -14.82
N ILE A 37 -1.83 0.68 -13.71
CA ILE A 37 -2.68 -0.35 -13.12
C ILE A 37 -4.07 0.24 -12.93
N ASP A 38 -5.06 -0.38 -13.55
CA ASP A 38 -6.46 -0.04 -13.34
C ASP A 38 -6.95 -0.61 -12.00
N THR A 39 -8.04 -0.05 -11.47
CA THR A 39 -8.64 -0.51 -10.21
C THR A 39 -9.57 -1.70 -10.37
N GLU A 40 -9.98 -2.00 -11.61
CA GLU A 40 -10.80 -3.17 -11.97
C GLU A 40 -9.99 -4.45 -12.18
#